data_AF-A0A229SLE1-F1
#
_entry.id   AF-A0A229SLE1-F1
#
_cell.length_a   1.000
_cell.length_b   1.000
_cell.length_c   1.000
_cell.angle_alpha   90.00
_cell.angle_beta   90.00
_cell.angle_gamma   90.00
#
_symmetry.space_group_name_H-M   'P 1'
#
loop_
_entity.id
_entity.type
_entity.pdbx_description
1 polymer ?
#
loop_
_entity_poly.entity_id
_entity_poly.type
_entity_poly.pdbx_seq_one_letter_code
_entity_poly.pdbx_strand_id
1 'polypeptide(L)'
;MTQQNLRTTGSPVHPAVFPDGPDSVLRNPDVSETQWHRELVRVALYPWLFLTELAGILLLVLAGVLVDGAASVLALSAGILTVSGSVLAGWHRASRIASDHRHGPARRCRLDRVRGEFFLRSRDFSGLGTASAAAGTLFAGVDELYRSPARDWIDPALCAEVHRVAWQALCCLDRTRGARGLAAELAADPASAVGDLAIAARPAVTAIDDALEEVVGHIHACLVLTRAWEAKLRHTDLTAQAEHTLSALPGPDQLRRLSEAAKTLPQAVFAYITAARDVTDAGPFPWEQPTPPQSRRRRALRSHLGTPFVRTSPGHARAGDGLP
;
A
#
# COMPACT_ATOMS: atom_id res chain seq x y z
N MET A 1 20.24 9.16 -25.85
CA MET A 1 19.02 8.50 -25.33
C MET A 1 18.24 9.52 -24.51
N THR A 2 17.80 10.66 -25.07
CA THR A 2 16.54 10.89 -25.84
C THR A 2 15.26 10.40 -25.14
N GLN A 3 14.51 11.39 -24.63
CA GLN A 3 13.10 11.38 -24.24
C GLN A 3 12.64 10.27 -23.27
N GLN A 4 12.89 10.50 -21.98
CA GLN A 4 11.94 10.12 -20.93
C GLN A 4 10.64 10.91 -21.14
N ASN A 5 9.81 10.46 -22.08
CA ASN A 5 8.41 10.88 -22.12
C ASN A 5 7.76 10.40 -20.82
N LEU A 6 7.09 11.35 -20.15
CA LEU A 6 6.31 11.20 -18.94
C LEU A 6 5.61 9.83 -18.88
N ARG A 7 6.25 8.89 -18.16
CA ARG A 7 5.66 7.60 -17.82
C ARG A 7 4.50 7.89 -16.89
N THR A 8 3.29 7.56 -17.33
CA THR A 8 2.15 7.41 -16.44
C THR A 8 2.45 6.32 -15.42
N THR A 9 2.73 6.74 -14.19
CA THR A 9 3.16 5.89 -13.08
C THR A 9 2.02 5.13 -12.40
N GLY A 10 0.79 5.19 -12.94
CA GLY A 10 -0.37 4.48 -12.41
C GLY A 10 -0.65 3.16 -13.15
N SER A 11 -1.18 2.18 -12.42
CA SER A 11 -1.89 1.03 -13.01
C SER A 11 -3.09 1.52 -13.83
N PRO A 12 -3.42 0.97 -15.00
CA PRO A 12 -4.63 1.36 -15.74
C PRO A 12 -5.92 0.91 -15.04
N VAL A 13 -5.79 0.09 -13.98
CA VAL A 13 -6.87 -0.28 -13.08
C VAL A 13 -6.80 0.60 -11.83
N HIS A 14 -7.91 1.28 -11.55
CA HIS A 14 -8.01 2.18 -10.40
C HIS A 14 -9.26 1.90 -9.58
N PRO A 15 -9.21 2.07 -8.26
CA PRO A 15 -10.41 2.14 -7.45
C PRO A 15 -11.17 3.43 -7.73
N ALA A 16 -12.47 3.34 -7.88
CA ALA A 16 -13.36 4.48 -7.98
C ALA A 16 -14.64 4.26 -7.16
N VAL A 17 -15.30 5.33 -6.75
CA VAL A 17 -16.56 5.24 -6.01
C VAL A 17 -17.74 5.69 -6.84
N PHE A 18 -18.75 4.85 -6.93
CA PHE A 18 -19.99 5.08 -7.67
C PHE A 18 -21.19 5.20 -6.71
N PRO A 19 -22.36 5.67 -7.17
CA PRO A 19 -23.57 5.74 -6.35
C PRO A 19 -23.98 4.38 -5.75
N ASP A 20 -23.66 3.29 -6.43
CA ASP A 20 -23.96 1.91 -6.04
C ASP A 20 -22.85 1.24 -5.20
N GLY A 21 -21.75 1.95 -4.91
CA GLY A 21 -20.64 1.47 -4.07
C GLY A 21 -19.25 1.68 -4.69
N PRO A 22 -18.18 1.32 -3.95
CA PRO A 22 -16.82 1.29 -4.49
C PRO A 22 -16.65 0.16 -5.51
N ASP A 23 -15.85 0.40 -6.55
CA ASP A 23 -15.63 -0.52 -7.66
C ASP A 23 -14.24 -0.29 -8.30
N SER A 24 -13.78 -1.27 -9.08
CA SER A 24 -12.55 -1.15 -9.88
C SER A 24 -12.91 -0.76 -11.31
N VAL A 25 -12.19 0.23 -11.84
CA VAL A 25 -12.31 0.67 -13.24
C VAL A 25 -11.05 0.35 -14.01
N LEU A 26 -11.21 -0.24 -15.19
CA LEU A 26 -10.15 -0.41 -16.17
C LEU A 26 -10.30 0.73 -17.18
N ARG A 27 -9.23 1.51 -17.42
CA ARG A 27 -9.24 2.59 -18.41
C ARG A 27 -9.14 2.04 -19.83
N ASN A 28 -9.77 2.73 -20.78
CA ASN A 28 -9.63 2.44 -22.20
C ASN A 28 -8.17 2.73 -22.65
N PRO A 29 -7.43 1.75 -23.19
CA PRO A 29 -6.05 1.93 -23.65
C PRO A 29 -5.92 2.90 -24.84
N ASP A 30 -6.98 3.09 -25.63
CA ASP A 30 -6.97 3.97 -26.80
C ASP A 30 -7.27 5.43 -26.45
N VAL A 31 -7.70 5.70 -25.21
CA VAL A 31 -7.94 7.06 -24.72
C VAL A 31 -6.64 7.64 -24.21
N SER A 32 -6.14 8.66 -24.90
CA SER A 32 -4.94 9.38 -24.46
C SER A 32 -5.18 10.11 -23.13
N GLU A 33 -4.10 10.30 -22.36
CA GLU A 33 -4.15 11.09 -21.13
C GLU A 33 -4.74 12.48 -21.34
N THR A 34 -4.41 13.14 -22.45
CA THR A 34 -4.89 14.49 -22.74
C THR A 34 -6.40 14.50 -22.97
N GLN A 35 -6.94 13.50 -23.68
CA GLN A 35 -8.38 13.33 -23.88
C GLN A 35 -9.08 13.04 -22.55
N TRP A 36 -8.49 12.16 -21.72
CA TRP A 36 -9.00 11.85 -20.39
C TRP A 36 -9.07 13.09 -19.49
N HIS A 37 -7.97 13.84 -19.37
CA HIS A 37 -7.90 15.06 -18.58
C HIS A 37 -8.88 16.12 -19.10
N ARG A 38 -8.94 16.31 -20.42
CA ARG A 38 -9.88 17.25 -21.04
C ARG A 38 -11.33 16.91 -20.68
N GLU A 39 -11.67 15.62 -20.69
CA GLU A 39 -13.03 15.19 -20.39
C GLU A 39 -13.34 15.25 -18.89
N LEU A 40 -12.39 14.92 -18.02
CA LEU A 40 -12.50 15.16 -16.57
C LEU A 40 -12.77 16.64 -16.27
N VAL A 41 -12.00 17.54 -16.88
CA VAL A 41 -12.15 19.00 -16.71
C VAL A 41 -13.51 19.46 -17.22
N ARG A 42 -13.95 18.97 -18.39
CA ARG A 42 -15.29 19.28 -18.92
C ARG A 42 -16.39 18.83 -17.97
N VAL A 43 -16.35 17.60 -17.47
CA VAL A 43 -17.37 17.08 -16.55
C VAL A 43 -17.37 17.83 -15.22
N ALA A 44 -16.20 18.23 -14.73
CA ALA A 44 -16.06 18.99 -13.49
C ALA A 44 -16.58 20.43 -13.59
N LEU A 45 -16.27 21.12 -14.69
CA LEU A 45 -16.47 22.55 -14.82
C LEU A 45 -17.79 22.95 -15.49
N TYR A 46 -18.25 22.17 -16.47
CA TYR A 46 -19.38 22.55 -17.33
C TYR A 46 -20.69 22.86 -16.60
N PRO A 47 -21.12 22.12 -15.55
CA PRO A 47 -22.40 22.41 -14.90
C PRO A 47 -22.37 23.60 -13.93
N TRP A 48 -21.20 24.17 -13.60
CA TRP A 48 -21.06 25.20 -12.56
C TRP A 48 -20.40 26.49 -13.04
N LEU A 49 -19.45 26.44 -13.99
CA LEU A 49 -18.90 27.66 -14.61
C LEU A 49 -20.01 28.52 -15.19
N PHE A 50 -21.03 27.93 -15.82
CA PHE A 50 -22.15 28.68 -16.35
C PHE A 50 -22.92 29.50 -15.30
N LEU A 51 -23.04 29.01 -14.07
CA LEU A 51 -23.78 29.72 -13.00
C LEU A 51 -22.91 30.75 -12.29
N THR A 52 -21.63 30.44 -12.07
CA THR A 52 -20.71 31.32 -11.35
C THR A 52 -20.08 32.38 -12.25
N GLU A 53 -19.90 32.12 -13.55
CA GLU A 53 -19.59 33.15 -14.54
C GLU A 53 -20.76 34.12 -14.68
N LEU A 54 -22.01 33.65 -14.72
CA LEU A 54 -23.19 34.53 -14.76
C LEU A 54 -23.26 35.44 -13.53
N ALA A 55 -23.03 34.87 -12.34
CA ALA A 55 -23.00 35.64 -11.09
C ALA A 55 -21.82 36.64 -11.06
N GLY A 56 -20.63 36.23 -11.53
CA GLY A 56 -19.45 37.08 -11.62
C GLY A 56 -19.60 38.23 -12.61
N ILE A 57 -20.16 37.96 -13.80
CA ILE A 57 -20.48 38.97 -14.81
C ILE A 57 -21.53 39.94 -14.27
N LEU A 58 -22.57 39.44 -13.60
CA LEU A 58 -23.60 40.27 -12.97
C LEU A 58 -23.01 41.22 -11.91
N LEU A 59 -22.09 40.72 -11.08
CA LEU A 59 -21.39 41.54 -10.07
C LEU A 59 -20.46 42.58 -10.71
N LEU A 60 -19.77 42.24 -11.80
CA LEU A 60 -18.93 43.17 -12.56
C LEU A 60 -19.75 44.27 -13.23
N VAL A 61 -20.92 43.93 -13.79
CA VAL A 61 -21.87 44.90 -14.34
C VAL A 61 -22.42 45.80 -13.23
N LEU A 62 -22.76 45.25 -12.06
CA LEU A 62 -23.19 46.05 -10.91
C LEU A 62 -22.09 47.03 -10.44
N ALA A 63 -20.84 46.59 -10.41
CA ALA A 63 -19.69 47.41 -10.01
C ALA A 63 -19.47 48.62 -10.94
N GLY A 64 -19.72 48.45 -12.24
CA GLY A 64 -19.61 49.53 -13.24
C GLY A 64 -20.77 50.54 -13.20
N VAL A 65 -21.91 50.17 -12.61
CA VAL A 65 -23.08 51.05 -12.43
C VAL A 65 -23.01 51.84 -11.11
N LEU A 66 -22.28 51.33 -10.12
CA LEU A 66 -22.07 52.00 -8.84
C LEU A 66 -21.04 53.13 -8.98
N VAL A 67 -21.51 54.38 -8.86
CA VAL A 67 -20.70 55.61 -8.99
C VAL A 67 -19.76 55.81 -7.78
N ASP A 68 -19.97 55.08 -6.69
CA ASP A 68 -19.23 55.24 -5.43
C ASP A 68 -18.00 54.30 -5.36
N GLY A 69 -16.82 54.87 -5.10
CA GLY A 69 -15.53 54.20 -5.24
C GLY A 69 -15.30 53.06 -4.24
N ALA A 70 -15.89 53.12 -3.04
CA ALA A 70 -15.78 52.04 -2.07
C ALA A 70 -16.65 50.83 -2.44
N ALA A 71 -17.86 51.07 -2.95
CA ALA A 71 -18.81 50.03 -3.34
C ALA A 71 -18.35 49.27 -4.60
N SER A 72 -17.75 49.98 -5.56
CA SER A 72 -17.19 49.35 -6.77
C SER A 72 -15.99 48.46 -6.45
N VAL A 73 -15.10 48.86 -5.53
CA VAL A 73 -13.97 48.02 -5.06
C VAL A 73 -14.46 46.77 -4.32
N LEU A 74 -15.49 46.89 -3.48
CA LEU A 74 -16.09 45.74 -2.80
C LEU A 74 -16.76 44.78 -3.78
N ALA A 75 -17.48 45.29 -4.78
CA ALA A 75 -18.11 44.47 -5.82
C ALA A 75 -17.07 43.76 -6.71
N LEU A 76 -15.99 44.45 -7.10
CA LEU A 76 -14.87 43.87 -7.85
C LEU A 76 -14.16 42.76 -7.06
N SER A 77 -13.83 43.02 -5.78
CA SER A 77 -13.17 42.03 -4.93
C SER A 77 -14.06 40.81 -4.68
N ALA A 78 -15.37 41.02 -4.45
CA ALA A 78 -16.34 39.92 -4.36
C ALA A 78 -16.42 39.13 -5.68
N GLY A 79 -16.48 39.79 -6.84
CA GLY A 79 -16.46 39.12 -8.14
C GLY A 79 -15.20 38.26 -8.35
N ILE A 80 -14.02 38.80 -8.07
CA ILE A 80 -12.74 38.09 -8.17
C ILE A 80 -12.70 36.88 -7.22
N LEU A 81 -13.13 37.05 -5.97
CA LEU A 81 -13.24 35.96 -4.98
C LEU A 81 -14.18 34.86 -5.46
N THR A 82 -15.32 35.23 -6.05
CA THR A 82 -16.32 34.28 -6.55
C THR A 82 -15.77 33.48 -7.72
N VAL A 83 -15.11 34.14 -8.67
CA VAL A 83 -14.46 33.48 -9.82
C VAL A 83 -13.32 32.58 -9.35
N SER A 84 -12.44 33.09 -8.49
CA SER A 84 -11.27 32.35 -7.98
C SER A 84 -11.70 31.15 -7.13
N GLY A 85 -12.68 31.32 -6.24
CA GLY A 85 -13.28 30.23 -5.47
C GLY A 85 -13.94 29.17 -6.34
N SER A 86 -14.58 29.58 -7.44
CA SER A 86 -15.18 28.67 -8.42
C SER A 86 -14.13 27.86 -9.17
N VAL A 87 -13.03 28.50 -9.60
CA VAL A 87 -11.90 27.83 -10.25
C VAL A 87 -11.26 26.81 -9.30
N LEU A 88 -11.01 27.20 -8.05
CA LEU A 88 -10.44 26.30 -7.03
C LEU A 88 -11.38 25.13 -6.70
N ALA A 89 -12.68 25.38 -6.55
CA ALA A 89 -13.68 24.34 -6.34
C ALA A 89 -13.80 23.41 -7.54
N GLY A 90 -13.74 23.96 -8.76
CA GLY A 90 -13.71 23.22 -10.02
C GLY A 90 -12.47 22.34 -10.14
N TRP A 91 -11.29 22.87 -9.82
CA TRP A 91 -10.03 22.13 -9.78
C TRP A 91 -10.06 21.02 -8.74
N HIS A 92 -10.52 21.32 -7.52
CA HIS A 92 -10.63 20.33 -6.46
C HIS A 92 -11.61 19.20 -6.84
N ARG A 93 -12.73 19.51 -7.49
CA ARG A 93 -13.64 18.50 -8.02
C ARG A 93 -13.06 17.71 -9.19
N ALA A 94 -12.37 18.36 -10.12
CA ALA A 94 -11.69 17.68 -11.23
C ALA A 94 -10.67 16.65 -10.71
N SER A 95 -9.91 17.01 -9.66
CA SER A 95 -8.98 16.09 -9.00
C SER A 95 -9.68 14.89 -8.32
N ARG A 96 -10.95 15.04 -7.92
CA ARG A 96 -11.74 13.96 -7.31
C ARG A 96 -12.56 13.14 -8.31
N ILE A 97 -12.99 13.69 -9.44
CA ILE A 97 -13.80 12.96 -10.44
C ILE A 97 -13.03 11.77 -11.04
N ALA A 98 -11.70 11.79 -10.99
CA ALA A 98 -10.88 10.65 -11.38
C ALA A 98 -11.07 9.40 -10.49
N SER A 99 -11.61 9.56 -9.27
CA SER A 99 -11.81 8.49 -8.28
C SER A 99 -13.18 8.51 -7.59
N ASP A 100 -13.99 9.54 -7.79
CA ASP A 100 -15.32 9.71 -7.21
C ASP A 100 -16.33 10.12 -8.29
N HIS A 101 -17.11 9.14 -8.72
CA HIS A 101 -18.21 9.26 -9.68
C HIS A 101 -19.57 9.36 -8.96
N ARG A 102 -19.59 9.62 -7.64
CA ARG A 102 -20.83 9.92 -6.91
C ARG A 102 -21.39 11.26 -7.35
N HIS A 103 -22.24 11.19 -8.35
CA HIS A 103 -23.11 12.31 -8.75
C HIS A 103 -24.52 12.03 -8.21
N GLY A 104 -25.27 13.11 -7.93
CA GLY A 104 -26.62 12.97 -7.39
C GLY A 104 -27.52 12.06 -8.26
N PRO A 105 -28.55 11.42 -7.69
CA PRO A 105 -29.33 10.35 -8.33
C PRO A 105 -29.96 10.72 -9.68
N ALA A 106 -30.11 12.02 -9.98
CA ALA A 106 -30.63 12.53 -11.26
C ALA A 106 -29.57 12.78 -12.35
N ARG A 107 -28.27 12.60 -12.07
CA ARG A 107 -27.18 12.90 -13.01
C ARG A 107 -26.15 11.76 -13.01
N ARG A 108 -26.22 10.85 -13.98
CA ARG A 108 -25.12 9.90 -14.23
C ARG A 108 -23.88 10.67 -14.69
N CYS A 109 -22.68 10.23 -14.27
CA CYS A 109 -21.43 10.80 -14.78
C CYS A 109 -21.44 10.71 -16.31
N ARG A 110 -21.00 11.76 -17.03
CA ARG A 110 -20.88 11.68 -18.48
C ARG A 110 -19.93 10.54 -18.90
N LEU A 111 -18.86 10.34 -18.14
CA LEU A 111 -17.87 9.28 -18.38
C LEU A 111 -18.45 7.86 -18.19
N ASP A 112 -19.54 7.74 -17.42
CA ASP A 112 -20.26 6.48 -17.14
C ASP A 112 -21.51 6.33 -18.03
N ARG A 113 -21.76 7.27 -18.95
CA ARG A 113 -22.98 7.28 -19.78
C ARG A 113 -22.92 6.25 -20.90
N VAL A 114 -21.74 6.08 -21.50
CA VAL A 114 -21.47 5.11 -22.57
C VAL A 114 -20.39 4.18 -22.06
N ARG A 115 -20.78 2.93 -21.84
CA ARG A 115 -19.85 1.92 -21.33
C ARG A 115 -18.76 1.62 -22.35
N GLY A 116 -17.52 1.49 -21.88
CA GLY A 116 -16.39 1.19 -22.74
C GLY A 116 -15.92 2.37 -23.61
N GLU A 117 -16.54 3.55 -23.52
CA GLU A 117 -15.98 4.75 -24.17
C GLU A 117 -14.69 5.18 -23.45
N PHE A 118 -14.78 5.31 -22.12
CA PHE A 118 -13.72 5.83 -21.27
C PHE A 118 -13.13 4.78 -20.34
N PHE A 119 -13.99 3.94 -19.76
CA PHE A 119 -13.60 2.87 -18.87
C PHE A 119 -14.63 1.74 -18.87
N LEU A 120 -14.25 0.61 -18.30
CA LEU A 120 -15.12 -0.51 -17.96
C LEU A 120 -15.08 -0.70 -16.45
N ARG A 121 -16.23 -0.95 -15.82
CA ARG A 121 -16.31 -1.25 -14.38
C ARG A 121 -16.30 -2.75 -14.17
N SER A 122 -15.67 -3.22 -13.10
CA SER A 122 -15.65 -4.64 -12.78
C SER A 122 -17.06 -5.17 -12.51
N ARG A 123 -17.89 -4.38 -11.80
CA ARG A 123 -19.29 -4.73 -11.53
C ARG A 123 -20.15 -4.82 -12.77
N ASP A 124 -19.77 -4.17 -13.87
CA ASP A 124 -20.55 -4.29 -15.09
C ASP A 124 -20.59 -5.73 -15.59
N PHE A 125 -19.63 -6.58 -15.24
CA PHE A 125 -19.58 -7.99 -15.63
C PHE A 125 -20.22 -8.93 -14.60
N SER A 126 -20.73 -8.37 -13.50
CA SER A 126 -21.52 -9.14 -12.53
C SER A 126 -22.79 -9.69 -13.20
N GLY A 127 -23.13 -10.93 -12.90
CA GLY A 127 -24.30 -11.60 -13.48
C GLY A 127 -24.07 -12.28 -14.84
N LEU A 128 -22.85 -12.28 -15.38
CA LEU A 128 -22.50 -13.04 -16.60
C LEU A 128 -22.17 -14.53 -16.33
N GLY A 129 -22.53 -15.06 -15.15
CA GLY A 129 -22.21 -16.44 -14.76
C GLY A 129 -20.70 -16.68 -14.64
N THR A 130 -20.21 -17.77 -15.23
CA THR A 130 -18.78 -18.16 -15.22
C THR A 130 -17.87 -17.09 -15.84
N ALA A 131 -18.34 -16.38 -16.85
CA ALA A 131 -17.61 -15.27 -17.48
C ALA A 131 -17.31 -14.10 -16.52
N SER A 132 -18.05 -13.97 -15.41
CA SER A 132 -17.76 -12.96 -14.38
C SER A 132 -16.41 -13.24 -13.70
N ALA A 133 -16.03 -14.50 -13.52
CA ALA A 133 -14.74 -14.86 -12.91
C ALA A 133 -13.58 -14.52 -13.85
N ALA A 134 -13.73 -14.81 -15.15
CA ALA A 134 -12.76 -14.44 -16.17
C ALA A 134 -12.54 -12.92 -16.22
N ALA A 135 -13.62 -12.12 -16.22
CA ALA A 135 -13.51 -10.66 -16.14
C ALA A 135 -12.76 -10.21 -14.88
N GLY A 136 -13.08 -10.77 -13.71
CA GLY A 136 -12.37 -10.49 -12.47
C GLY A 136 -10.87 -10.77 -12.56
N THR A 137 -10.49 -11.91 -13.14
CA THR A 137 -9.08 -12.27 -13.37
C THR A 137 -8.38 -11.32 -14.33
N LEU A 138 -9.06 -10.84 -15.38
CA LEU A 138 -8.49 -9.86 -16.31
C LEU A 138 -8.21 -8.51 -15.62
N PHE A 139 -9.16 -8.00 -14.82
CA PHE A 139 -8.96 -6.79 -14.04
C PHE A 139 -7.80 -6.94 -13.06
N ALA A 140 -7.81 -8.02 -12.27
CA ALA A 140 -6.77 -8.28 -11.28
C ALA A 140 -5.40 -8.48 -11.93
N GLY A 141 -5.34 -9.19 -13.06
CA GLY A 141 -4.10 -9.48 -13.77
C GLY A 141 -3.46 -8.24 -14.37
N VAL A 142 -4.24 -7.39 -15.04
CA VAL A 142 -3.71 -6.10 -15.53
C VAL A 142 -3.23 -5.24 -14.37
N ASP A 143 -4.00 -5.16 -13.28
CA ASP A 143 -3.63 -4.36 -12.12
C ASP A 143 -2.31 -4.83 -11.48
N GLU A 144 -2.18 -6.15 -11.32
CA GLU A 144 -1.00 -6.77 -10.76
C GLU A 144 0.23 -6.55 -11.63
N LEU A 145 0.12 -6.75 -12.94
CA LEU A 145 1.22 -6.55 -13.88
C LEU A 145 1.77 -5.11 -13.80
N TYR A 146 0.89 -4.12 -13.69
CA TYR A 146 1.30 -2.71 -13.65
C TYR A 146 1.79 -2.25 -12.28
N ARG A 147 1.40 -2.92 -11.19
CA ARG A 147 1.89 -2.64 -9.82
C ARG A 147 3.14 -3.44 -9.45
N SER A 148 3.48 -4.45 -10.26
CA SER A 148 4.67 -5.26 -10.08
C SER A 148 5.96 -4.42 -10.04
N PRO A 149 6.84 -4.61 -9.05
CA PRO A 149 8.19 -4.04 -9.08
C PRO A 149 9.02 -4.52 -10.28
N ALA A 150 8.70 -5.68 -10.85
CA ALA A 150 9.34 -6.19 -12.05
C ALA A 150 8.95 -5.38 -13.31
N ARG A 151 7.93 -4.52 -13.27
CA ARG A 151 7.48 -3.72 -14.41
C ARG A 151 8.60 -2.90 -15.05
N ASP A 152 9.50 -2.33 -14.25
CA ASP A 152 10.61 -1.52 -14.79
C ASP A 152 11.61 -2.34 -15.63
N TRP A 153 11.56 -3.67 -15.54
CA TRP A 153 12.36 -4.62 -16.31
C TRP A 153 11.62 -5.19 -17.52
N ILE A 154 10.33 -4.92 -17.65
CA ILE A 154 9.49 -5.37 -18.76
C ILE A 154 9.35 -4.22 -19.76
N ASP A 155 9.42 -4.51 -21.05
CA ASP A 155 9.16 -3.51 -22.08
C ASP A 155 7.75 -2.90 -21.85
N PRO A 156 7.62 -1.58 -21.65
CA PRO A 156 6.33 -0.92 -21.48
C PRO A 156 5.34 -1.23 -22.59
N ALA A 157 5.81 -1.49 -23.82
CA ALA A 157 4.95 -1.87 -24.94
C ALA A 157 4.25 -3.22 -24.70
N LEU A 158 4.89 -4.18 -24.02
CA LEU A 158 4.29 -5.47 -23.68
C LEU A 158 3.22 -5.31 -22.60
N CYS A 159 3.45 -4.48 -21.59
CA CYS A 159 2.43 -4.17 -20.59
C CYS A 159 1.22 -3.47 -21.22
N ALA A 160 1.45 -2.57 -22.18
CA ALA A 160 0.39 -1.92 -22.95
C ALA A 160 -0.39 -2.93 -23.79
N GLU A 161 0.27 -3.91 -24.39
CA GLU A 161 -0.39 -4.96 -25.18
C GLU A 161 -1.26 -5.87 -24.30
N VAL A 162 -0.76 -6.30 -23.13
CA VAL A 162 -1.57 -7.07 -22.17
C VAL A 162 -2.82 -6.30 -21.75
N HIS A 163 -2.68 -4.98 -21.50
CA HIS A 163 -3.82 -4.12 -21.21
C HIS A 163 -4.81 -4.05 -22.38
N ARG A 164 -4.34 -3.88 -23.62
CA ARG A 164 -5.20 -3.89 -24.82
C ARG A 164 -5.93 -5.21 -25.01
N VAL A 165 -5.24 -6.34 -24.87
CA VAL A 165 -5.84 -7.67 -25.00
C VAL A 165 -6.91 -7.88 -23.93
N ALA A 166 -6.62 -7.56 -22.67
CA ALA A 166 -7.60 -7.64 -21.59
C ALA A 166 -8.82 -6.73 -21.85
N TRP A 167 -8.58 -5.50 -22.32
CA TRP A 167 -9.63 -4.57 -22.69
C TRP A 167 -10.53 -5.12 -23.80
N GLN A 168 -9.95 -5.62 -24.88
CA GLN A 168 -10.68 -6.20 -26.00
C GLN A 168 -11.49 -7.44 -25.60
N ALA A 169 -10.94 -8.30 -24.74
CA ALA A 169 -11.63 -9.45 -24.18
C ALA A 169 -12.85 -9.03 -23.34
N LEU A 170 -12.71 -8.00 -22.51
CA LEU A 170 -13.82 -7.44 -21.74
C LEU A 170 -14.87 -6.77 -22.65
N CYS A 171 -14.47 -6.06 -23.70
CA CYS A 171 -15.40 -5.53 -24.70
C CYS A 171 -16.13 -6.64 -25.48
N CYS A 172 -15.48 -7.79 -25.70
CA CYS A 172 -16.13 -8.98 -26.28
C CYS A 172 -17.19 -9.56 -25.34
N LEU A 173 -16.87 -9.68 -24.05
CA LEU A 173 -17.83 -10.08 -23.02
C LEU A 173 -19.03 -9.16 -22.95
N ASP A 174 -18.80 -7.84 -23.02
CA ASP A 174 -19.91 -6.89 -23.00
C ASP A 174 -20.83 -7.05 -24.21
N ARG A 175 -20.27 -7.11 -25.42
CA ARG A 175 -21.02 -7.28 -26.67
C ARG A 175 -21.84 -8.58 -26.69
N THR A 176 -21.40 -9.61 -25.98
CA THR A 176 -22.08 -10.92 -25.94
C THR A 176 -23.14 -11.02 -24.85
N ARG A 177 -23.35 -9.99 -24.03
CA ARG A 177 -24.36 -9.99 -22.95
C ARG A 177 -25.75 -10.35 -23.43
N GLY A 178 -26.22 -9.71 -24.50
CA GLY A 178 -27.57 -9.94 -25.02
C GLY A 178 -27.76 -11.38 -25.47
N ALA A 179 -26.78 -11.92 -26.20
CA ALA A 179 -26.79 -13.32 -26.64
C ALA A 179 -26.75 -14.31 -25.46
N ARG A 180 -26.00 -14.00 -24.40
CA ARG A 180 -25.94 -14.80 -23.16
C ARG A 180 -27.25 -14.78 -22.39
N GLY A 181 -27.89 -13.61 -22.28
CA GLY A 181 -29.21 -13.48 -21.66
C GLY A 181 -30.26 -14.29 -22.41
N LEU A 182 -30.31 -14.15 -23.74
CA LEU A 182 -31.18 -14.94 -24.60
C LEU A 182 -30.91 -16.44 -24.48
N ALA A 183 -29.64 -16.87 -24.48
CA ALA A 183 -29.28 -18.27 -24.33
C ALA A 183 -29.70 -18.83 -22.96
N ALA A 184 -29.61 -18.03 -21.89
CA ALA A 184 -30.05 -18.42 -20.56
C ALA A 184 -31.58 -18.53 -20.46
N GLU A 185 -32.32 -17.58 -21.06
CA GLU A 185 -33.79 -17.63 -21.14
C GLU A 185 -34.27 -18.83 -21.94
N LEU A 186 -33.67 -19.08 -23.10
CA LEU A 186 -33.99 -20.22 -23.96
C LEU A 186 -33.65 -21.56 -23.29
N ALA A 187 -32.59 -21.62 -22.49
CA ALA A 187 -32.25 -22.81 -21.72
C ALA A 187 -33.24 -23.10 -20.57
N ALA A 188 -33.97 -22.09 -20.10
CA ALA A 188 -34.97 -22.24 -19.05
C ALA A 188 -36.31 -22.83 -19.53
N ASP A 189 -36.61 -22.76 -20.83
CA ASP A 189 -37.80 -23.36 -21.46
C ASP A 189 -37.44 -24.25 -22.67
N PRO A 190 -36.89 -25.46 -22.43
CA PRO A 190 -36.45 -26.36 -23.48
C PRO A 190 -37.58 -27.00 -24.29
N ALA A 191 -38.85 -26.84 -23.88
CA ALA A 191 -40.03 -27.41 -24.56
C ALA A 191 -40.67 -26.43 -25.57
N SER A 192 -40.20 -25.18 -25.62
CA SER A 192 -40.63 -24.15 -26.56
C SER A 192 -40.31 -24.52 -28.01
N ALA A 193 -41.14 -24.04 -28.96
CA ALA A 193 -40.88 -24.14 -30.41
C ALA A 193 -39.56 -23.47 -30.86
N VAL A 194 -38.91 -22.74 -29.97
CA VAL A 194 -37.63 -22.04 -30.17
C VAL A 194 -36.43 -22.89 -29.67
N GLY A 195 -36.66 -24.14 -29.24
CA GLY A 195 -35.62 -25.04 -28.71
C GLY A 195 -34.42 -25.26 -29.64
N ASP A 196 -34.63 -25.30 -30.96
CA ASP A 196 -33.54 -25.45 -31.94
C ASP A 196 -32.61 -24.22 -31.98
N LEU A 197 -33.14 -23.02 -31.74
CA LEU A 197 -32.36 -21.78 -31.63
C LEU A 197 -31.55 -21.75 -30.33
N ALA A 198 -32.06 -22.33 -29.24
CA ALA A 198 -31.34 -22.50 -27.97
C ALA A 198 -30.13 -23.43 -28.16
N ILE A 199 -30.33 -24.54 -28.87
CA ILE A 199 -29.31 -25.53 -29.18
C ILE A 199 -28.21 -24.91 -30.07
N ALA A 200 -28.55 -24.00 -30.98
CA ALA A 200 -27.59 -23.30 -31.82
C ALA A 200 -26.83 -22.15 -31.09
N ALA A 201 -27.50 -21.42 -30.19
CA ALA A 201 -26.90 -20.30 -29.47
C ALA A 201 -25.87 -20.74 -28.40
N ARG A 202 -26.09 -21.90 -27.78
CA ARG A 202 -25.25 -22.42 -26.70
C ARG A 202 -23.80 -22.72 -27.15
N PRO A 203 -23.54 -23.46 -28.24
CA PRO A 203 -22.18 -23.66 -28.76
C PRO A 203 -21.45 -22.36 -29.09
N ALA A 204 -22.16 -21.35 -29.60
CA ALA A 204 -21.57 -20.05 -29.91
C ALA A 204 -21.12 -19.30 -28.65
N VAL A 205 -21.93 -19.31 -27.58
CA VAL A 205 -21.54 -18.73 -26.29
C VAL A 205 -20.39 -19.51 -25.66
N THR A 206 -20.43 -20.86 -25.72
CA THR A 206 -19.35 -21.72 -25.21
C THR A 206 -18.03 -21.47 -25.92
N ALA A 207 -18.01 -21.37 -27.25
CA ALA A 207 -16.80 -21.06 -28.00
C ALA A 207 -16.17 -19.71 -27.62
N ILE A 208 -17.00 -18.73 -27.24
CA ILE A 208 -16.52 -17.42 -26.75
C ILE A 208 -15.95 -17.56 -25.33
N ASP A 209 -16.58 -18.36 -24.48
CA ASP A 209 -16.07 -18.64 -23.13
C ASP A 209 -14.73 -19.38 -23.18
N ASP A 210 -14.59 -20.38 -24.05
CA ASP A 210 -13.35 -21.13 -24.24
C ASP A 210 -12.21 -20.22 -24.73
N ALA A 211 -12.48 -19.37 -25.74
CA ALA A 211 -11.50 -18.41 -26.24
C ALA A 211 -11.10 -17.37 -25.19
N LEU A 212 -12.05 -16.97 -24.33
CA LEU A 212 -11.77 -16.06 -23.22
C LEU A 212 -10.92 -16.73 -22.14
N GLU A 213 -11.19 -18.00 -21.84
CA GLU A 213 -10.40 -18.78 -20.89
C GLU A 213 -8.96 -18.93 -21.37
N GLU A 214 -8.74 -19.12 -22.67
CA GLU A 214 -7.41 -19.11 -23.28
C GLU A 214 -6.69 -17.76 -23.08
N VAL A 215 -7.37 -16.64 -23.32
CA VAL A 215 -6.82 -15.30 -23.06
C VAL A 215 -6.45 -15.12 -21.59
N VAL A 216 -7.32 -15.55 -20.67
CA VAL A 216 -7.05 -15.52 -19.23
C VAL A 216 -5.83 -16.37 -18.90
N GLY A 217 -5.70 -17.56 -19.49
CA GLY A 217 -4.55 -18.45 -19.32
C GLY A 217 -3.24 -17.79 -19.77
N HIS A 218 -3.24 -17.10 -20.92
CA HIS A 218 -2.05 -16.39 -21.40
C HIS A 218 -1.67 -15.20 -20.51
N ILE A 219 -2.63 -14.39 -20.07
CA ILE A 219 -2.36 -13.30 -19.12
C ILE A 219 -1.84 -13.85 -17.80
N HIS A 220 -2.40 -14.96 -17.32
CA HIS A 220 -1.91 -15.63 -16.12
C HIS A 220 -0.46 -16.10 -16.29
N ALA A 221 -0.10 -16.66 -17.45
CA ALA A 221 1.29 -17.04 -17.75
C ALA A 221 2.24 -15.84 -17.69
N CYS A 222 1.83 -14.67 -18.22
CA CYS A 222 2.60 -13.43 -18.08
C CYS A 222 2.82 -13.05 -16.61
N LEU A 223 1.81 -13.20 -15.76
CA LEU A 223 1.92 -12.93 -14.33
C LEU A 223 2.85 -13.90 -13.62
N VAL A 224 2.78 -15.20 -13.95
CA VAL A 224 3.68 -16.21 -13.39
C VAL A 224 5.14 -15.87 -13.70
N LEU A 225 5.44 -15.49 -14.95
CA LEU A 225 6.78 -15.06 -15.34
C LEU A 225 7.22 -13.79 -14.61
N THR A 226 6.32 -12.81 -14.48
CA THR A 226 6.57 -11.56 -13.76
C THR A 226 6.89 -11.82 -12.29
N ARG A 227 6.09 -12.63 -11.60
CA ARG A 227 6.31 -13.03 -10.19
C ARG A 227 7.61 -13.80 -10.00
N ALA A 228 7.95 -14.70 -10.92
CA ALA A 228 9.21 -15.44 -10.89
C ALA A 228 10.41 -14.50 -11.02
N TRP A 229 10.31 -13.48 -11.89
CA TRP A 229 11.33 -12.45 -12.01
C TRP A 229 11.46 -11.61 -10.74
N GLU A 230 10.34 -11.17 -10.13
CA GLU A 230 10.38 -10.48 -8.84
C GLU A 230 11.02 -11.32 -7.73
N ALA A 231 10.73 -12.62 -7.68
CA ALA A 231 11.34 -13.52 -6.71
C ALA A 231 12.86 -13.58 -6.89
N LYS A 232 13.33 -13.61 -8.15
CA LYS A 232 14.76 -13.59 -8.47
C LYS A 232 15.40 -12.25 -8.10
N LEU A 233 14.77 -11.12 -8.41
CA LEU A 233 15.25 -9.79 -8.01
C LEU A 233 15.40 -9.69 -6.49
N ARG A 234 14.35 -10.08 -5.74
CA ARG A 234 14.39 -10.11 -4.27
C ARG A 234 15.51 -11.00 -3.73
N HIS A 235 15.73 -12.16 -4.34
CA HIS A 235 16.81 -13.04 -3.93
C HIS A 235 18.17 -12.38 -4.13
N THR A 236 18.43 -11.76 -5.30
CA THR A 236 19.67 -11.06 -5.58
C THR A 236 19.91 -9.90 -4.61
N ASP A 237 18.89 -9.10 -4.31
CA ASP A 237 18.98 -8.00 -3.35
C ASP A 237 19.32 -8.50 -1.94
N LEU A 238 18.64 -9.57 -1.49
CA LEU A 238 18.91 -10.18 -0.19
C LEU A 238 20.31 -10.77 -0.11
N THR A 239 20.81 -11.41 -1.17
CA THR A 239 22.18 -11.93 -1.22
C THR A 239 23.20 -10.79 -1.12
N ALA A 240 23.01 -9.71 -1.89
CA ALA A 240 23.90 -8.55 -1.84
C ALA A 240 23.89 -7.88 -0.46
N GLN A 241 22.71 -7.73 0.14
CA GLN A 241 22.56 -7.16 1.49
C GLN A 241 23.19 -8.07 2.56
N ALA A 242 23.03 -9.39 2.44
CA ALA A 242 23.65 -10.35 3.33
C ALA A 242 25.18 -10.32 3.22
N GLU A 243 25.73 -10.32 2.01
CA GLU A 243 27.17 -10.21 1.76
C GLU A 243 27.73 -8.91 2.35
N HIS A 244 27.07 -7.77 2.09
CA HIS A 244 27.46 -6.49 2.65
C HIS A 244 27.43 -6.51 4.19
N THR A 245 26.34 -7.00 4.79
CA THR A 245 26.18 -7.04 6.25
C THR A 245 27.21 -7.97 6.91
N LEU A 246 27.46 -9.14 6.33
CA LEU A 246 28.45 -10.09 6.84
C LEU A 246 29.88 -9.55 6.70
N SER A 247 30.18 -8.82 5.61
CA SER A 247 31.49 -8.19 5.42
C SER A 247 31.78 -7.07 6.43
N ALA A 248 30.73 -6.44 6.99
CA ALA A 248 30.84 -5.39 7.99
C ALA A 248 31.01 -5.93 9.43
N LEU A 249 30.86 -7.24 9.65
CA LEU A 249 31.04 -7.83 10.98
C LEU A 249 32.53 -7.83 11.38
N PRO A 250 32.86 -7.50 12.64
CA PRO A 250 34.24 -7.55 13.10
C PRO A 250 34.77 -8.98 13.01
N GLY A 251 35.91 -9.13 12.32
CA GLY A 251 36.53 -10.44 12.13
C GLY A 251 37.00 -11.08 13.45
N PRO A 252 37.22 -12.41 13.47
CA PRO A 252 37.64 -13.14 14.66
C PRO A 252 38.94 -12.59 15.27
N ASP A 253 39.86 -12.08 14.45
CA ASP A 253 41.09 -11.44 14.93
C ASP A 253 40.86 -10.10 15.62
N GLN A 254 39.85 -9.34 15.23
CA GLN A 254 39.49 -8.09 15.91
C GLN A 254 38.87 -8.38 17.27
N LEU A 255 37.97 -9.35 17.35
CA LEU A 255 37.38 -9.80 18.62
C LEU A 255 38.45 -10.41 19.55
N ARG A 256 39.38 -11.19 19.01
CA ARG A 256 40.52 -11.74 19.77
C ARG A 256 41.40 -10.62 20.34
N ARG A 257 41.75 -9.62 19.52
CA ARG A 257 42.53 -8.46 19.99
C ARG A 257 41.81 -7.66 21.08
N LEU A 258 40.50 -7.43 20.92
CA LEU A 258 39.68 -6.77 21.95
C LEU A 258 39.65 -7.57 23.25
N SER A 259 39.50 -8.90 23.18
CA SER A 259 39.52 -9.78 24.35
C SER A 259 40.87 -9.74 25.07
N GLU A 260 41.98 -9.82 24.33
CA GLU A 260 43.33 -9.74 24.94
C GLU A 260 43.62 -8.35 25.54
N ALA A 261 43.18 -7.27 24.88
CA ALA A 261 43.27 -5.93 25.45
C ALA A 261 42.44 -5.81 26.74
N ALA A 262 41.23 -6.37 26.77
CA ALA A 262 40.38 -6.36 27.95
C ALA A 262 40.98 -7.19 29.10
N LYS A 263 41.66 -8.31 28.83
CA LYS A 263 42.34 -9.13 29.84
C LYS A 263 43.53 -8.41 30.47
N THR A 264 44.27 -7.63 29.68
CA THR A 264 45.49 -6.93 30.13
C THR A 264 45.18 -5.60 30.81
N LEU A 265 44.03 -5.00 30.52
CA LEU A 265 43.62 -3.70 31.06
C LEU A 265 43.58 -3.64 32.60
N PRO A 266 42.99 -4.61 33.34
CA PRO A 266 43.01 -4.58 34.81
C PRO A 266 44.41 -4.62 35.39
N GLN A 267 45.34 -5.35 34.77
CA GLN A 267 46.74 -5.44 35.23
C GLN A 267 47.44 -4.10 35.06
N ALA A 268 47.24 -3.44 33.91
CA ALA A 268 47.78 -2.11 33.65
C ALA A 268 47.20 -1.07 34.62
N VAL A 269 45.88 -1.05 34.79
CA VAL A 269 45.21 -0.13 35.72
C VAL A 269 45.67 -0.37 37.17
N PHE A 270 45.76 -1.62 37.59
CA PHE A 270 46.29 -1.98 38.91
C PHE A 270 47.70 -1.44 39.10
N ALA A 271 48.61 -1.68 38.15
CA ALA A 271 49.98 -1.19 38.22
C ALA A 271 50.06 0.35 38.32
N TYR A 272 49.28 1.08 37.52
CA TYR A 272 49.23 2.54 37.58
C TYR A 272 48.68 3.06 38.92
N ILE A 273 47.62 2.44 39.44
CA ILE A 273 47.00 2.83 40.71
C ILE A 273 47.96 2.57 41.88
N THR A 274 48.65 1.42 41.88
CA THR A 274 49.68 1.09 42.88
C THR A 274 50.86 2.06 42.80
N ALA A 275 51.36 2.35 41.59
CA ALA A 275 52.44 3.33 41.42
C ALA A 275 52.04 4.74 41.88
N ALA A 276 50.81 5.18 41.57
CA ALA A 276 50.31 6.49 42.00
C ALA A 276 50.21 6.58 43.53
N ARG A 277 49.75 5.51 44.18
CA ARG A 277 49.74 5.42 45.65
C ARG A 277 51.14 5.51 46.23
N ASP A 278 52.12 4.80 45.65
CA ASP A 278 53.50 4.79 46.15
C ASP A 278 54.16 6.16 46.05
N VAL A 279 53.91 6.91 44.97
CA VAL A 279 54.42 8.28 44.78
C VAL A 279 53.75 9.28 45.73
N THR A 280 52.50 9.05 46.14
CA THR A 280 51.72 9.96 46.99
C THR A 280 51.75 9.61 48.48
N ASP A 281 52.42 8.52 48.86
CA ASP A 281 52.46 7.97 50.22
C ASP A 281 51.06 7.79 50.84
N ALA A 282 50.08 7.40 50.02
CA ALA A 282 48.67 7.34 50.43
C ALA A 282 48.31 6.15 51.35
N GLY A 283 49.29 5.34 51.74
CA GLY A 283 49.10 4.12 52.54
C GLY A 283 48.48 2.94 51.75
N PRO A 284 48.55 1.71 52.27
CA PRO A 284 48.19 0.50 51.53
C PRO A 284 46.69 0.40 51.24
N PHE A 285 46.34 -0.12 50.06
CA PHE A 285 44.96 -0.36 49.67
C PHE A 285 44.30 -1.45 50.53
N PRO A 286 42.96 -1.45 50.67
CA PRO A 286 42.25 -2.45 51.46
C PRO A 286 42.50 -3.90 51.05
N TRP A 287 42.76 -4.18 49.76
CA TRP A 287 43.06 -5.52 49.26
C TRP A 287 44.50 -5.98 49.54
N GLU A 288 45.38 -5.09 49.97
CA GLU A 288 46.77 -5.41 50.33
C GLU A 288 46.96 -5.61 51.83
N GLN A 289 45.95 -5.24 52.62
CA GLN A 289 45.99 -5.45 54.05
C GLN A 289 45.80 -6.95 54.34
N PRO A 290 46.67 -7.56 55.16
CA PRO A 290 46.56 -8.98 55.50
C PRO A 290 45.20 -9.23 56.16
N THR A 291 44.41 -10.13 55.57
CA THR A 291 43.12 -10.55 56.14
C THR A 291 43.37 -11.05 57.57
N PRO A 292 42.73 -10.48 58.60
CA PRO A 292 43.07 -10.83 59.97
C PRO A 292 42.78 -12.32 60.23
N PRO A 293 43.68 -13.05 60.89
CA PRO A 293 43.47 -14.47 61.17
C PRO A 293 42.19 -14.66 61.99
N GLN A 294 41.31 -15.56 61.52
CA GLN A 294 39.98 -15.84 62.08
C GLN A 294 39.95 -16.16 63.59
N SER A 295 41.09 -16.51 64.18
CA SER A 295 41.23 -16.82 65.61
C SER A 295 40.93 -15.64 66.55
N ARG A 296 41.11 -14.38 66.11
CA ARG A 296 40.72 -13.21 66.91
C ARG A 296 39.21 -12.94 66.91
N ARG A 297 38.49 -13.35 65.86
CA ARG A 297 37.02 -13.18 65.76
C ARG A 297 36.26 -14.06 66.76
N ARG A 298 36.77 -15.26 67.07
CA ARG A 298 36.15 -16.16 68.07
C ARG A 298 36.37 -15.73 69.53
N ARG A 299 37.43 -14.98 69.84
CA ARG A 299 37.71 -14.51 71.22
C ARG A 299 36.87 -13.27 71.60
N ALA A 300 36.54 -12.40 70.63
CA ALA A 300 35.62 -11.28 70.83
C ALA A 300 34.15 -11.73 70.97
N LEU A 301 33.73 -12.80 70.30
CA LEU A 301 32.38 -13.36 70.45
C LEU A 301 32.19 -14.17 71.75
N ARG A 302 33.24 -14.77 72.32
CA ARG A 302 33.16 -15.49 73.61
C ARG A 302 33.20 -14.57 74.84
N SER A 303 33.64 -13.32 74.71
CA SER A 303 33.67 -12.36 75.83
C SER A 303 32.35 -11.57 75.99
N HIS A 304 31.46 -11.60 75.01
CA HIS A 304 30.14 -10.98 75.07
C HIS A 304 28.99 -11.92 75.48
N LEU A 305 29.26 -13.20 75.73
CA LEU A 305 28.25 -14.19 76.13
C LEU A 305 28.74 -15.00 77.34
N GLY A 306 28.82 -14.35 78.50
CA GLY A 306 28.92 -15.00 79.81
C GLY A 306 27.58 -14.96 80.56
N THR A 307 26.78 -16.02 80.37
CA THR A 307 25.88 -16.76 81.31
C THR A 307 25.03 -16.04 82.39
N PRO A 308 23.90 -16.63 82.88
CA PRO A 308 22.95 -17.55 82.25
C PRO A 308 21.47 -17.15 82.50
N PHE A 309 20.52 -17.61 81.67
CA PHE A 309 19.12 -17.72 82.11
C PHE A 309 18.59 -19.14 81.88
N VAL A 310 17.98 -19.65 82.95
CA VAL A 310 17.51 -21.00 83.13
C VAL A 310 16.22 -21.22 82.34
N ARG A 311 16.28 -22.24 81.46
CA ARG A 311 15.31 -23.31 81.19
C ARG A 311 13.81 -23.00 81.35
N THR A 312 13.06 -23.15 80.26
CA THR A 312 12.02 -24.20 80.10
C THR A 312 11.68 -24.41 78.61
N SER A 313 11.65 -25.68 78.23
CA SER A 313 11.00 -26.26 77.03
C SER A 313 9.58 -26.70 77.43
N PRO A 314 8.67 -27.23 76.57
CA PRO A 314 8.82 -27.59 75.15
C PRO A 314 7.61 -27.21 74.25
N GLY A 315 7.76 -27.38 72.93
CA GLY A 315 6.64 -27.34 72.00
C GLY A 315 7.03 -27.79 70.59
N HIS A 316 6.67 -29.03 70.25
CA HIS A 316 6.75 -29.66 68.93
C HIS A 316 6.13 -28.81 67.80
N ALA A 317 6.72 -28.84 66.59
CA ALA A 317 6.08 -29.48 65.43
C ALA A 317 7.06 -29.63 64.25
N ARG A 318 7.06 -30.84 63.70
CA ARG A 318 7.66 -31.32 62.45
C ARG A 318 6.97 -30.72 61.22
N ALA A 319 7.73 -30.67 60.13
CA ALA A 319 7.36 -30.79 58.70
C ALA A 319 8.01 -29.64 57.89
N GLY A 320 8.67 -29.87 56.76
CA GLY A 320 8.91 -31.09 56.00
C GLY A 320 9.83 -30.73 54.83
N ASP A 321 10.70 -31.67 54.50
CA ASP A 321 11.48 -31.68 53.25
C ASP A 321 10.53 -31.74 52.05
N GLY A 322 10.94 -31.11 50.94
CA GLY A 322 10.25 -31.28 49.66
C GLY A 322 10.65 -30.29 48.58
N LEU A 323 11.89 -30.40 48.11
CA LEU A 323 12.20 -30.24 46.67
C LEU A 323 11.95 -31.62 46.02
N PRO A 324 11.66 -31.74 44.72
CA PRO A 324 12.14 -30.92 43.60
C PRO A 324 11.19 -29.83 43.10
#